data_AF-A0A6P6HDA6-F1
#
_entry.id   AF-A0A6P6HDA6-F1
#
_cell.length_a   1.000
_cell.length_b   1.000
_cell.length_c   1.000
_cell.angle_alpha   90.00
_cell.angle_beta   90.00
_cell.angle_gamma   90.00
#
_symmetry.space_group_name_H-M   'P 1'
#
loop_
_entity.id
_entity.type
_entity.pdbx_description
1 polymer ?
#
loop_
_entity_poly.entity_id
_entity_poly.type
_entity_poly.pdbx_seq_one_letter_code
_entity_poly.pdbx_strand_id
1 'polypeptide(L)'
;MVLENNSNVIVMITKEIEGGVVKCHHYWPISMKKPLELKNCRIFMENYQILQCFIIRIFQVVRKSFNIKNIVAQMREQRYGMIQTKEQYCFCYKVVLEVLQKILTFD
;
A
#
# COMPACT_ATOMS: atom_id res chain seq x y z
N MET A 1 -1.78 -10.59 -1.38
CA MET A 1 -2.73 -11.38 -0.58
C MET A 1 -4.09 -10.69 -0.38
N VAL A 2 -4.27 -9.76 0.56
CA VAL A 2 -5.61 -9.20 0.89
C VAL A 2 -6.23 -8.41 -0.28
N LEU A 3 -5.50 -7.43 -0.82
CA LEU A 3 -5.94 -6.64 -1.96
C LEU A 3 -6.03 -7.43 -3.27
N GLU A 4 -5.13 -8.40 -3.46
CA GLU A 4 -5.08 -9.23 -4.67
C GLU A 4 -6.28 -10.19 -4.73
N ASN A 5 -6.69 -10.75 -3.60
CA ASN A 5 -7.84 -11.65 -3.50
C ASN A 5 -9.16 -10.91 -3.20
N ASN A 6 -9.19 -9.59 -3.31
CA ASN A 6 -10.38 -8.77 -3.03
C ASN A 6 -11.07 -9.10 -1.68
N SER A 7 -10.26 -9.38 -0.64
CA SER A 7 -10.77 -9.77 0.67
C SER A 7 -11.22 -8.55 1.46
N ASN A 8 -12.46 -8.57 1.95
CA ASN A 8 -13.07 -7.44 2.66
C ASN A 8 -13.06 -7.60 4.19
N VAL A 9 -12.80 -8.80 4.70
CA VAL A 9 -12.83 -9.11 6.14
C VAL A 9 -11.57 -9.88 6.50
N ILE A 10 -10.96 -9.50 7.62
CA ILE A 10 -9.86 -10.22 8.26
C ILE A 10 -10.31 -10.59 9.67
N VAL A 11 -10.16 -11.86 10.04
CA VAL A 11 -10.47 -12.34 11.39
C VAL A 11 -9.16 -12.72 12.07
N MET A 12 -8.79 -11.99 13.12
CA MET A 12 -7.64 -12.30 13.97
C MET A 12 -8.13 -13.02 15.24
N ILE A 13 -7.75 -14.28 15.39
CA ILE A 13 -8.24 -15.17 16.46
C ILE A 13 -7.24 -15.35 17.61
N THR A 14 -6.10 -14.66 17.59
CA THR A 14 -5.09 -14.70 18.65
C THR A 14 -4.80 -13.28 19.13
N LYS A 15 -4.23 -13.15 20.33
CA LYS A 15 -3.58 -11.88 20.72
C LYS A 15 -2.24 -11.73 19.99
N GLU A 16 -1.65 -10.54 20.03
CA GLU A 16 -0.28 -10.33 19.55
C GLU A 16 0.73 -11.13 20.39
N ILE A 17 0.52 -11.16 21.71
CA ILE A 17 1.34 -11.88 22.68
C ILE A 17 0.45 -12.72 23.59
N GLU A 18 0.81 -14.00 23.78
CA GLU A 18 0.13 -14.94 24.67
C GLU A 18 1.17 -15.67 25.51
N GLY A 19 1.06 -15.60 26.85
CA GLY A 19 2.03 -16.23 27.75
C GLY A 19 3.48 -15.76 27.55
N GLY A 20 3.68 -14.50 27.13
CA GLY A 20 5.00 -13.94 26.81
C GLY A 20 5.54 -14.31 25.43
N VAL A 21 4.84 -15.15 24.66
CA VAL A 21 5.26 -15.56 23.31
C VAL A 21 4.55 -14.71 22.26
N VAL A 22 5.30 -14.18 21.29
CA VAL A 22 4.74 -13.47 20.13
C VAL A 22 4.01 -14.47 19.23
N LYS A 23 2.70 -14.26 19.06
CA LYS A 23 1.83 -15.06 18.17
C LYS A 23 1.56 -14.34 16.85
N CYS A 24 1.50 -13.01 16.89
CA CYS A 24 1.22 -12.21 15.72
C CYS A 24 1.92 -10.86 15.82
N HIS A 25 2.52 -10.41 14.71
CA HIS A 25 3.03 -9.06 14.61
C HIS A 25 1.90 -8.07 14.40
N HIS A 26 2.09 -6.84 14.85
CA HIS A 26 1.17 -5.75 14.57
C HIS A 26 1.26 -5.33 13.09
N TYR A 27 0.24 -5.63 12.29
CA TYR A 27 0.23 -5.37 10.84
C TYR A 27 -0.83 -4.33 10.39
N TRP A 28 -1.47 -3.65 11.32
CA TRP A 28 -2.46 -2.60 11.05
C TRP A 28 -1.99 -1.23 11.58
N PRO A 29 -2.67 -0.12 11.24
CA PRO A 29 -2.31 1.19 11.79
C PRO A 29 -2.43 1.24 13.31
N ILE A 30 -1.47 1.87 13.98
CA ILE A 30 -1.45 2.00 15.45
C ILE A 30 -2.47 3.06 15.92
N SER A 31 -2.81 4.03 15.08
CA SER A 31 -3.74 5.12 15.42
C SER A 31 -4.50 5.63 14.19
N MET A 32 -5.62 6.32 14.41
CA MET A 32 -6.38 7.00 13.35
C MET A 32 -5.65 8.23 12.78
N LYS A 33 -4.59 8.73 13.44
CA LYS A 33 -3.87 9.94 13.02
C LYS A 33 -2.82 9.68 11.94
N LYS A 34 -2.34 8.45 11.82
CA LYS A 34 -1.23 8.11 10.92
C LYS A 34 -1.54 6.82 10.17
N PRO A 35 -1.56 6.83 8.82
CA PRO A 35 -1.74 5.62 8.05
C PRO A 35 -0.55 4.68 8.19
N LEU A 36 -0.81 3.39 8.00
CA LEU A 36 0.25 2.42 7.72
C LEU A 36 0.66 2.56 6.26
N GLU A 37 1.91 2.95 6.06
CA GLU A 37 2.52 3.09 4.74
C GLU A 37 3.04 1.74 4.24
N LEU A 38 2.44 1.21 3.18
CA LEU A 38 2.94 0.05 2.45
C LEU A 38 3.48 0.48 1.09
N LYS A 39 4.21 -0.42 0.41
CA LYS A 39 4.83 -0.11 -0.90
C LYS A 39 3.80 0.40 -1.92
N ASN A 40 2.65 -0.26 -2.01
CA ASN A 40 1.65 -0.02 -3.08
C ASN A 40 0.33 0.57 -2.57
N CYS A 41 0.14 0.69 -1.26
CA CYS A 41 -1.08 1.23 -0.68
C CYS A 41 -0.81 1.93 0.66
N ARG A 42 -1.81 2.67 1.12
CA ARG A 42 -1.90 3.27 2.44
C ARG A 42 -3.13 2.71 3.12
N ILE A 43 -2.99 2.30 4.39
CA ILE A 43 -4.09 1.78 5.19
C ILE A 43 -4.39 2.80 6.27
N PHE A 44 -5.62 3.31 6.29
CA PHE A 44 -6.13 4.20 7.32
C PHE A 44 -7.05 3.42 8.25
N MET A 45 -6.98 3.71 9.55
CA MET A 45 -7.99 3.25 10.49
C MET A 45 -9.06 4.34 10.59
N GLU A 46 -10.24 4.05 10.07
CA GLU A 46 -11.37 4.97 10.07
C GLU A 46 -12.09 4.95 11.41
N ASN A 47 -12.30 3.75 11.95
CA ASN A 47 -13.00 3.57 13.21
C ASN A 47 -12.61 2.24 13.87
N TYR A 48 -12.84 2.14 15.17
CA TYR A 48 -12.83 0.87 15.88
C TYR A 48 -13.85 0.85 17.00
N GLN A 49 -14.37 -0.33 17.30
CA GLN A 49 -15.30 -0.56 18.40
C GLN A 49 -14.76 -1.70 19.25
N ILE A 50 -14.62 -1.44 20.55
CA ILE A 50 -14.28 -2.46 21.54
C ILE A 50 -15.59 -3.07 22.01
N LEU A 51 -15.72 -4.38 21.85
CA LEU A 51 -16.83 -5.17 22.38
C LEU A 51 -16.30 -6.07 23.49
N GLN A 52 -17.20 -6.79 24.16
CA GLN A 52 -16.85 -7.61 25.31
C GLN A 52 -15.80 -8.69 25.01
N CYS A 53 -15.86 -9.29 23.81
CA CYS A 53 -15.02 -10.43 23.45
C CYS A 53 -14.05 -10.17 22.29
N PHE A 54 -14.26 -9.10 21.52
CA PHE A 54 -13.44 -8.80 20.34
C PHE A 54 -13.47 -7.31 20.02
N ILE A 55 -12.60 -6.89 19.10
CA ILE A 55 -12.50 -5.51 18.62
C ILE A 55 -12.80 -5.51 17.12
N ILE A 56 -13.75 -4.69 16.71
CA ILE A 56 -14.01 -4.43 15.28
C ILE A 56 -13.15 -3.23 14.88
N ARG A 57 -12.44 -3.33 13.76
CA ARG A 57 -11.69 -2.21 13.16
C ARG A 57 -12.11 -2.04 11.71
N ILE A 58 -12.43 -0.80 11.34
CA ILE A 58 -12.76 -0.43 9.97
C ILE A 58 -11.55 0.24 9.35
N PHE A 59 -11.09 -0.32 8.24
CA PHE A 59 -9.93 0.18 7.52
C PHE A 59 -10.32 0.70 6.14
N GLN A 60 -9.79 1.86 5.77
CA GLN A 60 -9.79 2.31 4.39
C GLN A 60 -8.44 1.98 3.77
N VAL A 61 -8.45 1.27 2.63
CA VAL A 61 -7.24 0.95 1.88
C VAL A 61 -7.22 1.78 0.62
N VAL A 62 -6.21 2.66 0.51
CA VAL A 62 -6.02 3.54 -0.64
C VAL A 62 -4.83 3.05 -1.44
N ARG A 63 -5.04 2.58 -2.67
CA ARG A 63 -3.94 2.25 -3.59
C ARG A 63 -3.15 3.53 -3.90
N LYS A 64 -1.82 3.44 -3.86
CA LYS A 64 -0.97 4.55 -4.30
C LYS A 64 -1.17 4.69 -5.80
N SER A 65 -1.42 5.91 -6.25
CA SER A 65 -1.51 6.18 -7.68
C SER A 65 -0.16 5.94 -8.33
N PHE A 66 -0.18 5.36 -9.53
CA PHE A 66 1.01 5.26 -10.34
C PHE A 66 1.46 6.67 -10.72
N ASN A 67 2.66 7.06 -10.30
CA ASN A 67 3.20 8.38 -10.56
C ASN A 67 4.70 8.27 -10.86
N ILE A 68 5.07 8.53 -12.11
CA ILE A 68 6.45 8.42 -12.57
C ILE A 68 7.37 9.36 -11.78
N LYS A 69 6.93 10.57 -11.41
CA LYS A 69 7.74 11.49 -10.59
C LYS A 69 8.14 10.86 -9.26
N ASN A 70 7.18 10.26 -8.57
CA ASN A 70 7.43 9.61 -7.27
C ASN A 70 8.35 8.39 -7.43
N ILE A 71 8.14 7.59 -8.48
CA ILE A 71 8.98 6.42 -8.78
C ILE A 71 10.42 6.85 -9.04
N VAL A 72 10.63 7.86 -9.90
CA VAL A 72 11.97 8.36 -10.21
C VAL A 72 12.65 8.96 -8.98
N ALA A 73 11.91 9.68 -8.13
CA ALA A 73 12.44 10.20 -6.87
C ALA A 73 12.94 9.05 -5.96
N GLN A 74 12.13 8.00 -5.77
CA GLN A 74 12.51 6.83 -4.98
C GLN A 74 13.71 6.08 -5.58
N MET A 75 13.78 5.95 -6.90
CA MET A 75 14.92 5.33 -7.57
C MET A 75 16.21 6.12 -7.34
N ARG A 76 16.14 7.45 -7.30
CA ARG A 76 17.29 8.34 -7.06
C ARG A 76 17.76 8.32 -5.60
N GLU A 77 16.85 8.07 -4.65
CA GLU A 77 17.22 7.84 -3.24
C GLU A 77 18.04 6.56 -3.07
N GLN A 78 17.69 5.50 -3.80
CA GLN A 78 18.42 4.22 -3.75
C GLN A 78 19.72 4.25 -4.54
N ARG A 79 19.75 4.93 -5.70
CA ARG A 79 20.94 5.07 -6.54
C ARG A 79 20.95 6.44 -7.21
N TYR A 80 21.93 7.26 -6.85
CA TYR A 80 22.11 8.57 -7.45
C TYR A 80 22.28 8.46 -8.98
N GLY A 81 21.71 9.42 -9.72
CA GLY A 81 21.86 9.49 -11.17
C GLY A 81 20.93 8.58 -11.98
N MET A 82 19.86 8.02 -11.40
CA MET A 82 18.80 7.37 -12.19
C MET A 82 18.01 8.40 -13.03
N ILE A 83 17.85 8.14 -14.33
CA ILE A 83 17.12 8.96 -15.32
C ILE A 83 17.63 10.41 -15.32
N GLN A 84 18.72 10.67 -16.04
CA GLN A 84 19.51 11.90 -15.89
C GLN A 84 19.02 13.03 -16.77
N THR A 85 18.52 12.72 -17.96
CA THR A 85 18.15 13.73 -18.96
C THR A 85 16.64 13.91 -19.07
N LYS A 86 16.23 15.07 -19.60
CA LYS A 86 14.82 15.37 -19.86
C LYS A 86 14.23 14.37 -20.85
N GLU A 87 14.99 13.96 -21.85
CA GLU A 87 14.58 13.04 -22.91
C GLU A 87 14.28 11.66 -22.34
N GLN A 88 15.13 11.15 -21.43
CA GLN A 88 14.90 9.89 -20.73
C GLN A 88 13.65 9.95 -19.86
N TYR A 89 13.45 11.07 -19.14
CA TYR A 89 12.26 11.25 -18.32
C TYR A 89 10.98 11.31 -19.16
N CYS A 90 10.99 12.03 -20.29
CA CYS A 90 9.89 12.05 -21.26
C CYS A 90 9.64 10.66 -21.88
N PHE A 91 10.70 9.89 -22.15
CA PHE A 91 10.58 8.54 -22.68
C PHE A 91 9.81 7.62 -21.72
N CYS A 92 10.05 7.71 -20.41
CA CYS A 92 9.26 6.95 -19.41
C CYS A 92 7.76 7.21 -19.53
N TYR A 93 7.34 8.48 -19.67
CA TYR A 93 5.91 8.80 -19.86
C TYR A 93 5.36 8.26 -21.17
N LYS A 94 6.12 8.35 -22.27
CA LYS A 94 5.70 7.83 -23.58
C LYS A 94 5.46 6.32 -23.54
N VAL A 95 6.40 5.56 -22.97
CA VAL A 95 6.26 4.10 -22.85
C VAL A 95 5.09 3.71 -21.97
N VAL A 96 4.91 4.37 -20.81
CA VAL A 96 3.76 4.09 -19.94
C VAL A 96 2.45 4.39 -20.67
N LEU A 97 2.35 5.52 -21.37
CA LEU A 97 1.16 5.86 -22.14
C LEU A 97 0.87 4.81 -23.21
N GLU A 98 1.88 4.38 -23.96
CA GLU A 98 1.76 3.35 -24.99
C GLU A 98 1.26 2.02 -24.40
N VAL A 99 1.80 1.60 -23.26
CA VAL A 99 1.36 0.38 -22.56
C VAL A 99 -0.08 0.50 -22.07
N LEU A 100 -0.45 1.64 -21.48
CA LEU A 100 -1.82 1.87 -21.01
C LEU A 100 -2.83 1.87 -22.17
N GLN A 101 -2.49 2.49 -23.29
CA GLN A 101 -3.30 2.47 -24.51
C GLN A 101 -3.48 1.05 -25.04
N LYS A 102 -2.42 0.24 -25.04
CA LYS A 102 -2.50 -1.18 -25.41
C LYS A 102 -3.48 -1.91 -24.48
N ILE A 103 -3.31 -1.81 -23.17
CA ILE A 103 -4.20 -2.46 -22.19
C ILE A 103 -5.68 -2.07 -22.42
N LEU A 104 -5.95 -0.78 -22.65
CA LEU A 104 -7.31 -0.27 -22.86
C LEU A 104 -7.93 -0.62 -24.22
N THR A 105 -7.12 -1.01 -25.20
CA THR A 105 -7.59 -1.41 -26.55
C THR A 105 -7.70 -2.92 -26.72
N PHE A 106 -7.34 -3.70 -25.68
CA PHE A 106 -7.53 -5.14 -25.62
C PHE A 106 -8.82 -5.54 -24.87
N ASP A 107 -9.76 -4.60 -24.66
CA ASP A 107 -11.15 -4.87 -24.24
C ASP A 107 -12.06 -5.11 -25.45
#